data_AF-A0A6G8PU81-F1
#
_entry.id   AF-A0A6G8PU81-F1
#
_cell.length_a   1.000
_cell.length_b   1.000
_cell.length_c   1.000
_cell.angle_alpha   90.00
_cell.angle_beta   90.00
_cell.angle_gamma   90.00
#
_symmetry.space_group_name_H-M   'P 1'
#
loop_
_entity.id
_entity.type
_entity.pdbx_description
1 polymer ?
#
loop_
_entity_poly.entity_id
_entity_poly.type
_entity_poly.pdbx_seq_one_letter_code
_entity_poly.pdbx_strand_id
1 'polypeptide(L)'
;MVHYAHSRDIDVEDAINAEQVDDQIARVVNPLALAFERSADLGATFRALMADMLRQFLGTHKSIRLLMKNREENPSAVADAMSLTREQIEKVYVVALLLENPEQWTERYLKDEWRKAYERHLLDVDERSGLTRYDDFLKEHADGLENERKGLGISDEEKEFVEWRYRNPPGTPRPPHLKAASKTIANFPMPAEVIDEVSDPQLKDALRRWQREYGYFSGYSHSGFRKLMPGFMEGNMRLTTSEKEKVVETEYAQSIMISYLATGIACTEAATRALPRGPSGGAPASKVADADLLVKVSDLWDLLDRTSLVGRALYEMRMRHVLPPKFGAP
;
A
#
# COMPACT_ATOMS: atom_id res chain seq x y z
N MET A 1 8.18 -19.51 -8.41
CA MET A 1 7.02 -20.06 -9.15
C MET A 1 6.05 -18.90 -9.39
N VAL A 2 5.82 -18.46 -10.64
CA VAL A 2 5.07 -17.21 -10.91
C VAL A 2 3.54 -17.40 -10.90
N HIS A 3 3.07 -18.64 -10.96
CA HIS A 3 1.65 -18.98 -10.98
C HIS A 3 1.37 -20.20 -10.09
N TYR A 4 0.34 -20.10 -9.24
CA TYR A 4 -0.19 -21.21 -8.44
C TYR A 4 -1.30 -21.91 -9.22
N ALA A 5 -1.23 -23.24 -9.32
CA ALA A 5 -2.26 -24.05 -9.94
C ALA A 5 -3.14 -24.66 -8.83
N HIS A 6 -4.44 -24.35 -8.86
CA HIS A 6 -5.39 -24.87 -7.88
C HIS A 6 -5.61 -26.37 -8.06
N SER A 7 -5.55 -27.11 -6.96
CA SER A 7 -5.89 -28.54 -6.90
C SER A 7 -7.33 -28.80 -6.44
N ARG A 8 -8.03 -27.77 -5.94
CA ARG A 8 -9.38 -27.81 -5.40
C ARG A 8 -10.08 -26.46 -5.57
N ASP A 9 -11.40 -26.51 -5.78
CA ASP A 9 -12.25 -25.32 -5.96
C ASP A 9 -12.67 -24.69 -4.62
N ILE A 10 -13.33 -23.52 -4.65
CA ILE A 10 -14.00 -22.92 -3.50
C ILE A 10 -15.43 -23.46 -3.38
N ASP A 11 -15.98 -23.48 -2.17
CA ASP A 11 -17.38 -23.80 -1.95
C ASP A 11 -18.21 -22.53 -2.22
N VAL A 12 -18.97 -22.53 -3.31
CA VAL A 12 -19.81 -21.39 -3.71
C VAL A 12 -21.02 -21.19 -2.80
N GLU A 13 -21.38 -22.22 -2.01
CA GLU A 13 -22.48 -22.16 -1.05
C GLU A 13 -22.02 -21.66 0.33
N ASP A 14 -20.71 -21.57 0.59
CA ASP A 14 -20.15 -20.95 1.81
C ASP A 14 -20.18 -19.41 1.68
N ALA A 15 -21.40 -18.88 1.64
CA ALA A 15 -21.64 -17.44 1.57
C ALA A 15 -21.10 -16.76 2.82
N ILE A 16 -20.18 -15.80 2.63
CA ILE A 16 -19.55 -15.09 3.74
C ILE A 16 -20.08 -13.68 3.86
N ASN A 17 -20.49 -13.36 5.08
CA ASN A 17 -20.99 -12.05 5.42
C ASN A 17 -19.82 -11.04 5.42
N ALA A 18 -19.88 -10.06 4.52
CA ALA A 18 -18.86 -9.01 4.42
C ALA A 18 -18.67 -8.24 5.75
N GLU A 19 -19.72 -8.06 6.56
CA GLU A 19 -19.60 -7.42 7.88
C GLU A 19 -18.76 -8.27 8.84
N GLN A 20 -18.84 -9.60 8.76
CA GLN A 20 -17.99 -10.49 9.56
C GLN A 20 -16.53 -10.38 9.15
N VAL A 21 -16.25 -10.24 7.84
CA VAL A 21 -14.87 -10.03 7.35
C VAL A 21 -14.36 -8.65 7.79
N ASP A 22 -15.19 -7.61 7.66
CA ASP A 22 -14.89 -6.24 8.11
C ASP A 22 -14.48 -6.24 9.60
N ASP A 23 -15.25 -6.93 10.44
CA ASP A 23 -14.98 -7.08 11.87
C ASP A 23 -13.68 -7.86 12.13
N GLN A 24 -13.43 -8.96 11.41
CA GLN A 24 -12.20 -9.74 11.58
C GLN A 24 -10.95 -8.93 11.21
N ILE A 25 -11.01 -8.17 10.12
CA ILE A 25 -9.89 -7.32 9.72
C ILE A 25 -9.65 -6.23 10.75
N ALA A 26 -10.70 -5.59 11.27
CA ALA A 26 -10.55 -4.60 12.34
C ALA A 26 -9.93 -5.20 13.62
N ARG A 27 -10.26 -6.47 13.94
CA ARG A 27 -9.68 -7.22 15.08
C ARG A 27 -8.22 -7.60 14.89
N VAL A 28 -7.70 -7.57 13.66
CA VAL A 28 -6.28 -7.80 13.36
C VAL A 28 -5.53 -6.47 13.24
N VAL A 29 -6.03 -5.55 12.42
CA VAL A 29 -5.35 -4.28 12.10
C VAL A 29 -5.17 -3.42 13.35
N ASN A 30 -6.23 -3.19 14.13
CA ASN A 30 -6.15 -2.24 15.25
C ASN A 30 -5.19 -2.70 16.34
N PRO A 31 -5.22 -3.97 16.81
CA PRO A 31 -4.23 -4.44 17.77
C PRO A 31 -2.82 -4.46 17.21
N LEU A 32 -2.63 -4.77 15.93
CA LEU A 32 -1.30 -4.76 15.31
C LEU A 32 -0.72 -3.34 15.23
N ALA A 33 -1.51 -2.36 14.79
CA ALA A 33 -1.10 -0.96 14.77
C ALA A 33 -0.71 -0.49 16.18
N LEU A 34 -1.50 -0.85 17.19
CA LEU A 34 -1.22 -0.53 18.59
C LEU A 34 0.05 -1.23 19.11
N ALA A 35 0.34 -2.45 18.65
CA ALA A 35 1.57 -3.16 18.98
C ALA A 35 2.81 -2.46 18.40
N PHE A 36 2.73 -1.94 17.17
CA PHE A 36 3.79 -1.10 16.62
C PHE A 36 4.00 0.16 17.46
N GLU A 37 2.94 0.91 17.78
CA GLU A 37 3.04 2.12 18.61
C GLU A 37 3.71 1.87 19.96
N ARG A 38 3.40 0.73 20.59
CA ARG A 38 3.94 0.33 21.89
C ARG A 38 5.36 -0.25 21.84
N SER A 39 5.87 -0.60 20.65
CA SER A 39 7.22 -1.14 20.46
C SER A 39 8.27 -0.03 20.56
N ALA A 40 8.57 0.40 21.79
CA ALA A 40 9.53 1.47 22.09
C ALA A 40 10.98 1.12 21.70
N ASP A 41 11.26 -0.15 21.45
CA ASP A 41 12.53 -0.71 21.00
C ASP A 41 12.71 -0.66 19.47
N LEU A 42 11.70 -0.18 18.73
CA LEU A 42 11.77 0.14 17.32
C LEU A 42 11.94 1.65 17.11
N GLY A 43 12.46 2.04 15.94
CA GLY A 43 12.58 3.45 15.55
C GLY A 43 11.23 4.18 15.61
N ALA A 44 11.20 5.33 16.30
CA ALA A 44 9.95 6.04 16.60
C ALA A 44 9.14 6.42 15.36
N THR A 45 9.83 6.81 14.30
CA THR A 45 9.24 7.18 13.02
C THR A 45 8.68 5.97 12.28
N PHE A 46 9.44 4.87 12.22
CA PHE A 46 9.02 3.64 11.57
C PHE A 46 7.75 3.06 12.21
N ARG A 47 7.69 3.00 13.55
CA ARG A 47 6.50 2.48 14.25
C ARG A 47 5.25 3.32 13.99
N ALA A 48 5.39 4.65 13.93
CA ALA A 48 4.28 5.56 13.65
C ALA A 48 3.80 5.37 12.21
N LEU A 49 4.72 5.36 11.25
CA LEU A 49 4.43 5.12 9.85
C LEU A 49 3.72 3.77 9.62
N MET A 50 4.22 2.70 10.24
CA MET A 50 3.59 1.37 10.14
C MET A 50 2.19 1.34 10.74
N ALA A 51 2.00 1.93 11.93
CA ALA A 51 0.69 1.99 12.57
C ALA A 51 -0.33 2.76 11.71
N ASP A 52 0.07 3.89 11.14
CA ASP A 52 -0.78 4.69 10.27
C ASP A 52 -1.06 3.99 8.94
N MET A 53 -0.05 3.36 8.32
CA MET A 53 -0.23 2.57 7.10
C MET A 53 -1.24 1.44 7.30
N LEU A 54 -1.14 0.71 8.42
CA LEU A 54 -2.08 -0.35 8.78
C LEU A 54 -3.51 0.21 8.94
N ARG A 55 -3.69 1.35 9.60
CA ARG A 55 -5.01 1.99 9.73
C ARG A 55 -5.55 2.51 8.40
N GLN A 56 -4.67 2.97 7.50
CA GLN A 56 -5.07 3.41 6.17
C GLN A 56 -5.64 2.25 5.34
N PHE A 57 -5.23 0.99 5.55
CA PHE A 57 -5.91 -0.14 4.94
C PHE A 57 -7.40 -0.19 5.32
N LEU A 58 -7.74 0.00 6.60
CA LEU A 58 -9.13 0.05 7.05
C LEU A 58 -9.88 1.26 6.47
N GLY A 59 -9.23 2.43 6.47
CA GLY A 59 -9.81 3.66 5.91
C GLY A 59 -10.17 3.49 4.44
N THR A 60 -9.21 3.08 3.62
CA THR A 60 -9.41 2.85 2.19
C THR A 60 -10.41 1.72 1.93
N HIS A 61 -10.40 0.65 2.75
CA HIS A 61 -11.39 -0.41 2.65
C HIS A 61 -12.82 0.10 2.87
N LYS A 62 -13.05 0.90 3.92
CA LYS A 62 -14.36 1.51 4.18
C LYS A 62 -14.82 2.40 3.02
N SER A 63 -13.90 3.16 2.42
CA SER A 63 -14.19 3.97 1.23
C SER A 63 -14.62 3.10 0.04
N ILE A 64 -13.93 1.99 -0.23
CA ILE A 64 -14.31 1.01 -1.26
C ILE A 64 -15.72 0.48 -0.99
N ARG A 65 -16.01 0.04 0.25
CA ARG A 65 -17.33 -0.47 0.65
C ARG A 65 -18.44 0.56 0.43
N LEU A 66 -18.19 1.82 0.79
CA LEU A 66 -19.16 2.91 0.62
C LEU A 66 -19.48 3.18 -0.85
N LEU A 67 -18.44 3.24 -1.71
CA LEU A 67 -18.62 3.43 -3.15
C LEU A 67 -19.39 2.25 -3.77
N MET A 68 -19.07 1.02 -3.36
CA MET A 68 -19.75 -0.19 -3.84
C MET A 68 -21.20 -0.33 -3.33
N LYS A 69 -21.51 0.23 -2.16
CA LYS A 69 -22.88 0.27 -1.62
C LYS A 69 -23.80 1.17 -2.46
N ASN A 70 -23.28 2.30 -2.94
CA ASN A 70 -24.05 3.30 -3.69
C ASN A 70 -23.97 3.11 -5.21
N ARG A 71 -23.55 1.92 -5.67
CA ARG A 71 -23.30 1.63 -7.09
C ARG A 71 -24.53 1.75 -7.99
N GLU A 72 -25.73 1.53 -7.47
CA GLU A 72 -26.97 1.64 -8.25
C GLU A 72 -27.32 3.11 -8.53
N GLU A 73 -27.10 3.98 -7.55
CA GLU A 73 -27.33 5.42 -7.67
C GLU A 73 -26.20 6.12 -8.46
N ASN A 74 -24.97 5.60 -8.36
CA ASN A 74 -23.81 6.12 -9.07
C ASN A 74 -22.90 5.01 -9.61
N PRO A 75 -23.24 4.40 -10.76
CA PRO A 75 -22.44 3.34 -11.37
C PRO A 75 -21.01 3.75 -11.70
N SER A 76 -20.78 5.04 -12.00
CA SER A 76 -19.44 5.55 -12.31
C SER A 76 -18.49 5.52 -11.12
N ALA A 77 -19.02 5.65 -9.89
CA ALA A 77 -18.24 5.59 -8.65
C ALA A 77 -17.58 4.22 -8.41
N VAL A 78 -18.08 3.16 -9.05
CA VAL A 78 -17.49 1.83 -8.98
C VAL A 78 -16.07 1.83 -9.55
N ALA A 79 -15.79 2.62 -10.59
CA ALA A 79 -14.44 2.73 -11.13
C ALA A 79 -13.46 3.38 -10.14
N ASP A 80 -13.94 4.26 -9.27
CA ASP A 80 -13.13 4.84 -8.20
C ASP A 80 -12.88 3.82 -7.08
N ALA A 81 -13.83 2.93 -6.78
CA ALA A 81 -13.59 1.79 -5.87
C ALA A 81 -12.49 0.86 -6.40
N MET A 82 -12.48 0.59 -7.71
CA MET A 82 -11.39 -0.17 -8.36
C MET A 82 -10.05 0.58 -8.29
N SER A 83 -10.06 1.90 -8.43
CA SER A 83 -8.85 2.73 -8.30
C SER A 83 -8.30 2.70 -6.87
N LEU A 84 -9.15 2.80 -5.86
CA LEU A 84 -8.75 2.66 -4.45
C LEU A 84 -8.25 1.24 -4.15
N THR A 85 -8.75 0.22 -4.84
CA THR A 85 -8.22 -1.14 -4.71
C THR A 85 -6.78 -1.24 -5.19
N ARG A 86 -6.43 -0.55 -6.28
CA ARG A 86 -5.02 -0.44 -6.73
C ARG A 86 -4.13 0.17 -5.64
N GLU A 87 -4.59 1.21 -4.95
CA GLU A 87 -3.87 1.82 -3.82
C GLU A 87 -3.66 0.81 -2.67
N GLN A 88 -4.65 -0.02 -2.33
CA GLN A 88 -4.48 -1.07 -1.32
C GLN A 88 -3.36 -2.05 -1.71
N ILE A 89 -3.29 -2.41 -2.99
CA ILE A 89 -2.22 -3.28 -3.51
C ILE A 89 -0.86 -2.60 -3.36
N GLU A 90 -0.74 -1.31 -3.70
CA GLU A 90 0.52 -0.58 -3.52
C GLU A 90 1.02 -0.57 -2.08
N LYS A 91 0.11 -0.37 -1.12
CA LYS A 91 0.47 -0.39 0.30
C LYS A 91 1.08 -1.74 0.71
N VAL A 92 0.71 -2.85 0.08
CA VAL A 92 1.36 -4.16 0.31
C VAL A 92 2.85 -4.09 -0.03
N TYR A 93 3.21 -3.46 -1.15
CA TYR A 93 4.61 -3.28 -1.54
C TYR A 93 5.34 -2.33 -0.60
N VAL A 94 4.71 -1.22 -0.21
CA VAL A 94 5.28 -0.28 0.76
C VAL A 94 5.57 -1.00 2.08
N VAL A 95 4.60 -1.74 2.63
CA VAL A 95 4.76 -2.52 3.87
C VAL A 95 5.86 -3.57 3.72
N ALA A 96 5.88 -4.33 2.62
CA ALA A 96 6.91 -5.34 2.38
C ALA A 96 8.32 -4.73 2.41
N LEU A 97 8.49 -3.56 1.79
CA LEU A 97 9.77 -2.87 1.72
C LEU A 97 10.16 -2.24 3.06
N LEU A 98 9.23 -1.60 3.76
CA LEU A 98 9.45 -1.05 5.10
C LEU A 98 9.84 -2.16 6.10
N LEU A 99 9.32 -3.37 5.97
CA LEU A 99 9.69 -4.50 6.83
C LEU A 99 11.04 -5.15 6.46
N GLU A 100 11.53 -4.93 5.24
CA GLU A 100 12.80 -5.49 4.76
C GLU A 100 14.01 -4.83 5.43
N ASN A 101 14.01 -3.49 5.47
CA ASN A 101 14.97 -2.68 6.19
C ASN A 101 14.27 -1.42 6.76
N PRO A 102 13.73 -1.51 7.98
CA PRO A 102 12.92 -0.46 8.58
C PRO A 102 13.55 0.93 8.56
N GLU A 103 14.82 1.04 8.90
CA GLU A 103 15.50 2.33 9.00
C GLU A 103 15.70 2.96 7.61
N GLN A 104 16.38 2.23 6.72
CA GLN A 104 16.70 2.71 5.37
C GLN A 104 15.44 3.08 4.58
N TRP A 105 14.42 2.22 4.59
CA TRP A 105 13.23 2.43 3.76
C TRP A 105 12.28 3.46 4.36
N THR A 106 12.22 3.61 5.69
CA THR A 106 11.47 4.72 6.31
C THR A 106 12.11 6.06 5.97
N GLU A 107 13.44 6.16 6.07
CA GLU A 107 14.16 7.39 5.70
C GLU A 107 13.88 7.74 4.23
N ARG A 108 14.07 6.78 3.32
CA ARG A 108 13.86 7.00 1.88
C ARG A 108 12.40 7.37 1.56
N TYR A 109 11.43 6.74 2.22
CA TYR A 109 10.00 7.06 2.05
C TYR A 109 9.71 8.52 2.41
N LEU A 110 10.21 8.98 3.56
CA LEU A 110 9.94 10.34 4.04
C LEU A 110 10.72 11.40 3.26
N LYS A 111 11.96 11.12 2.87
CA LYS A 111 12.75 12.00 2.01
C LYS A 111 12.11 12.17 0.63
N ASP A 112 11.53 11.10 0.08
CA ASP A 112 10.80 11.15 -1.19
C ASP A 112 9.54 12.03 -1.10
N GLU A 113 8.76 11.90 -0.01
CA GLU A 113 7.58 12.73 0.22
C GLU A 113 7.92 14.20 0.44
N TRP A 114 8.93 14.51 1.26
CA TRP A 114 9.43 15.88 1.43
C TRP A 114 9.87 16.48 0.09
N ARG A 115 10.59 15.72 -0.74
CA ARG A 115 11.01 16.18 -2.07
C ARG A 115 9.81 16.56 -2.92
N LYS A 116 8.78 15.71 -3.02
CA LYS A 116 7.58 15.99 -3.83
C LYS A 116 6.87 17.26 -3.34
N ALA A 117 6.75 17.43 -2.03
CA ALA A 117 6.18 18.63 -1.43
C ALA A 117 7.02 19.89 -1.75
N TYR A 118 8.36 19.77 -1.69
CA TYR A 118 9.27 20.85 -2.03
C TYR A 118 9.24 21.21 -3.51
N GLU A 119 9.22 20.23 -4.42
CA GLU A 119 9.04 20.45 -5.86
C GLU A 119 7.70 21.16 -6.16
N ARG A 120 6.61 20.79 -5.45
CA ARG A 120 5.33 21.49 -5.54
C ARG A 120 5.42 22.93 -5.06
N HIS A 121 6.14 23.18 -3.97
CA HIS A 121 6.38 24.53 -3.47
C HIS A 121 7.16 25.38 -4.48
N LEU A 122 8.22 24.85 -5.10
CA LEU A 122 8.97 25.54 -6.15
C LEU A 122 8.07 25.93 -7.33
N LEU A 123 7.18 25.02 -7.74
CA LEU A 123 6.17 25.33 -8.75
C LEU A 123 5.22 26.46 -8.33
N ASP A 124 4.71 26.43 -7.10
CA ASP A 124 3.83 27.49 -6.61
C ASP A 124 4.56 28.84 -6.49
N VAL A 125 5.86 28.86 -6.18
CA VAL A 125 6.70 30.08 -6.20
C VAL A 125 6.83 30.62 -7.62
N ASP A 126 7.18 29.76 -8.58
CA ASP A 126 7.37 30.18 -9.98
C ASP A 126 6.06 30.72 -10.58
N GLU A 127 4.94 30.00 -10.40
CA GLU A 127 3.63 30.37 -10.93
C GLU A 127 3.02 31.62 -10.28
N ARG A 128 3.44 31.98 -9.05
CA ARG A 128 2.80 33.07 -8.26
C ARG A 128 3.73 34.21 -7.89
N SER A 129 4.97 34.21 -8.36
CA SER A 129 6.01 35.22 -8.08
C SER A 129 5.59 36.69 -8.34
N GLY A 130 4.61 36.93 -9.21
CA GLY A 130 4.06 38.27 -9.49
C GLY A 130 2.86 38.68 -8.64
N LEU A 131 2.41 37.84 -7.69
CA LEU A 131 1.15 38.02 -6.97
C LEU A 131 1.40 38.24 -5.47
N THR A 132 1.56 39.50 -5.07
CA THR A 132 1.90 39.91 -3.69
C THR A 132 1.01 39.31 -2.59
N ARG A 133 -0.26 39.02 -2.90
CA ARG A 133 -1.18 38.37 -1.94
C ARG A 133 -0.74 36.98 -1.48
N TYR A 134 0.19 36.34 -2.20
CA TYR A 134 0.71 35.02 -1.89
C TYR A 134 2.06 35.06 -1.16
N ASP A 135 2.69 36.22 -1.00
CA ASP A 135 4.04 36.32 -0.44
C ASP A 135 4.13 35.68 0.96
N ASP A 136 3.20 36.04 1.84
CA ASP A 136 3.15 35.49 3.20
C ASP A 136 2.85 33.98 3.21
N PHE A 137 1.92 33.53 2.36
CA PHE A 137 1.58 32.11 2.24
C PHE A 137 2.77 31.27 1.74
N LEU A 138 3.49 31.75 0.73
CA LEU A 138 4.65 31.06 0.18
C LEU A 138 5.79 31.03 1.20
N LYS A 139 5.98 32.12 1.96
CA LYS A 139 6.98 32.18 3.04
C LYS A 139 6.67 31.20 4.17
N GLU A 140 5.44 31.18 4.68
CA GLU A 140 5.02 30.24 5.73
C GLU A 140 5.20 28.79 5.29
N HIS A 141 4.81 28.48 4.04
CA HIS A 141 4.99 27.15 3.47
C HIS A 141 6.48 26.77 3.35
N ALA A 142 7.33 27.71 2.92
CA ALA A 142 8.78 27.49 2.85
C ALA A 142 9.39 27.22 4.24
N ASP A 143 8.97 27.96 5.27
CA ASP A 143 9.43 27.77 6.65
C ASP A 143 9.02 26.39 7.19
N GLY A 144 7.80 25.93 6.89
CA GLY A 144 7.33 24.58 7.22
C GLY A 144 8.19 23.49 6.58
N LEU A 145 8.41 23.58 5.26
CA LEU A 145 9.23 22.62 4.53
C LEU A 145 10.70 22.63 4.99
N GLU A 146 11.24 23.78 5.38
CA GLU A 146 12.60 23.89 5.91
C GLU A 146 12.73 23.24 7.30
N ASN A 147 11.70 23.33 8.14
CA ASN A 147 11.66 22.64 9.43
C ASN A 147 11.56 21.11 9.24
N GLU A 148 10.70 20.65 8.33
CA GLU A 148 10.59 19.24 7.97
C GLU A 148 11.92 18.69 7.42
N ARG A 149 12.57 19.44 6.51
CA ARG A 149 13.86 19.08 5.94
C ARG A 149 14.89 18.77 7.03
N LYS A 150 15.02 19.68 8.01
CA LYS A 150 15.94 19.54 9.15
C LYS A 150 15.56 18.36 10.03
N GLY A 151 14.27 18.18 10.32
CA GLY A 151 13.75 17.07 11.11
C GLY A 151 14.00 15.70 10.47
N LEU A 152 14.00 15.62 9.14
CA LEU A 152 14.28 14.41 8.36
C LEU A 152 15.78 14.22 8.05
N GLY A 153 16.66 15.11 8.53
CA GLY A 153 18.09 15.02 8.27
C GLY A 153 18.46 15.18 6.79
N ILE A 154 17.63 15.88 6.01
CA ILE A 154 17.91 16.18 4.61
C ILE A 154 18.92 17.33 4.57
N SER A 155 20.08 17.10 3.98
CA SER A 155 21.19 18.05 3.87
C SER A 155 20.89 19.22 2.91
N ASP A 156 21.68 20.28 3.02
CA ASP A 156 21.60 21.42 2.08
C ASP A 156 21.95 20.99 0.65
N GLU A 157 22.90 20.06 0.49
CA GLU A 157 23.26 19.46 -0.81
C GLU A 157 22.10 18.66 -1.42
N GLU A 158 21.32 17.94 -0.61
CA GLU A 158 20.11 17.25 -1.06
C GLU A 158 19.03 18.24 -1.53
N LYS A 159 18.82 19.32 -0.78
CA LYS A 159 17.91 20.41 -1.20
C LYS A 159 18.37 21.04 -2.52
N GLU A 160 19.66 21.38 -2.63
CA GLU A 160 20.25 21.92 -3.85
C GLU A 160 20.06 20.97 -5.04
N PHE A 161 20.22 19.66 -4.82
CA PHE A 161 19.95 18.67 -5.85
C PHE A 161 18.50 18.66 -6.31
N VAL A 162 17.53 18.80 -5.40
CA VAL A 162 16.10 18.88 -5.75
C VAL A 162 15.81 20.15 -6.56
N GLU A 163 16.32 21.30 -6.13
CA GLU A 163 16.18 22.54 -6.87
C GLU A 163 16.81 22.46 -8.27
N TRP A 164 18.02 21.89 -8.36
CA TRP A 164 18.68 21.65 -9.64
C TRP A 164 17.83 20.74 -10.52
N ARG A 165 17.34 19.61 -9.99
CA ARG A 165 16.50 18.66 -10.75
C ARG A 165 15.21 19.32 -11.24
N TYR A 166 14.59 20.18 -10.43
CA TYR A 166 13.38 20.91 -10.79
C TYR A 166 13.61 21.90 -11.95
N ARG A 167 14.69 22.69 -11.88
CA ARG A 167 15.00 23.74 -12.88
C ARG A 167 15.59 23.21 -14.19
N ASN A 168 16.03 21.95 -14.22
CA ASN A 168 16.76 21.40 -15.37
C ASN A 168 15.98 20.25 -16.02
N PRO A 169 15.85 20.25 -17.36
CA PRO A 169 15.13 19.17 -18.05
C PRO A 169 15.88 17.83 -17.92
N PRO A 170 15.15 16.70 -18.06
CA PRO A 170 15.75 15.37 -18.12
C PRO A 170 16.89 15.31 -19.16
N GLY A 171 18.03 14.73 -18.79
CA GLY A 171 19.21 14.63 -19.66
C GLY A 171 20.26 15.74 -19.46
N THR A 172 19.95 16.78 -18.69
CA THR A 172 20.94 17.82 -18.33
C THR A 172 22.07 17.21 -17.47
N PRO A 173 23.36 17.45 -17.79
CA PRO A 173 24.46 16.93 -16.99
C PRO A 173 24.41 17.41 -15.54
N ARG A 174 24.43 16.46 -14.60
CA ARG A 174 24.43 16.75 -13.17
C ARG A 174 25.77 17.36 -12.74
N PRO A 175 25.77 18.44 -11.94
CA PRO A 175 26.97 18.95 -11.30
C PRO A 175 27.68 17.86 -10.48
N PRO A 176 29.03 17.75 -10.53
CA PRO A 176 29.76 16.68 -9.85
C PRO A 176 29.54 16.62 -8.34
N HIS A 177 29.38 17.77 -7.67
CA HIS A 177 29.16 17.83 -6.22
C HIS A 177 27.81 17.26 -5.80
N LEU A 178 26.79 17.33 -6.65
CA LEU A 178 25.43 16.80 -6.38
C LEU A 178 25.29 15.29 -6.60
N LYS A 179 26.37 14.58 -6.96
CA LYS A 179 26.33 13.14 -7.22
C LYS A 179 25.98 12.32 -5.98
N ALA A 180 26.48 12.71 -4.81
CA ALA A 180 26.17 12.01 -3.56
C ALA A 180 24.70 12.20 -3.16
N ALA A 181 24.26 13.46 -3.09
CA ALA A 181 22.88 13.87 -2.82
C ALA A 181 21.85 13.10 -3.65
N SER A 182 22.10 12.94 -4.96
CA SER A 182 21.18 12.23 -5.85
C SER A 182 20.91 10.76 -5.50
N LYS A 183 21.80 10.13 -4.72
CA LYS A 183 21.62 8.75 -4.25
C LYS A 183 20.86 8.69 -2.94
N THR A 184 20.96 9.71 -2.10
CA THR A 184 20.36 9.75 -0.76
C THR A 184 18.94 10.29 -0.79
N ILE A 185 18.61 11.24 -1.69
CA ILE A 185 17.25 11.72 -1.95
C ILE A 185 16.61 11.08 -3.20
N ALA A 186 16.77 9.75 -3.31
CA ALA A 186 16.23 8.96 -4.40
C ALA A 186 14.70 8.79 -4.30
N ASN A 187 14.02 8.47 -5.42
CA ASN A 187 12.60 8.13 -5.42
C ASN A 187 12.34 6.91 -4.51
N PHE A 188 11.20 6.85 -3.83
CA PHE A 188 10.74 5.58 -3.28
C PHE A 188 10.38 4.62 -4.43
N PRO A 189 10.73 3.32 -4.36
CA PRO A 189 10.54 2.40 -5.48
C PRO A 189 9.07 2.19 -5.83
N MET A 190 8.78 2.04 -7.11
CA MET A 190 7.48 1.60 -7.62
C MET A 190 7.26 0.11 -7.35
N PRO A 191 6.00 -0.41 -7.32
CA PRO A 191 5.72 -1.81 -6.99
C PRO A 191 6.57 -2.87 -7.70
N ALA A 192 6.85 -2.70 -8.99
CA ALA A 192 7.71 -3.62 -9.74
C ALA A 192 9.17 -3.62 -9.26
N GLU A 193 9.68 -2.44 -8.90
CA GLU A 193 11.06 -2.25 -8.41
C GLU A 193 11.21 -2.80 -6.98
N VAL A 194 10.16 -2.72 -6.15
CA VAL A 194 10.14 -3.30 -4.79
C VAL A 194 10.45 -4.80 -4.79
N ILE A 195 10.01 -5.55 -5.83
CA ILE A 195 10.27 -6.99 -5.95
C ILE A 195 11.77 -7.30 -6.00
N ASP A 196 12.57 -6.41 -6.59
CA ASP A 196 14.00 -6.59 -6.71
C ASP A 196 14.71 -6.31 -5.37
N GLU A 197 14.15 -5.42 -4.55
CA GLU A 197 14.69 -4.98 -3.26
C GLU A 197 14.41 -5.92 -2.08
N VAL A 198 13.30 -6.66 -2.10
CA VAL A 198 13.00 -7.68 -1.07
C VAL A 198 14.07 -8.78 -1.09
N SER A 199 14.43 -9.42 0.02
CA SER A 199 15.36 -10.57 0.01
C SER A 199 14.65 -11.93 0.00
N ASP A 200 13.51 -12.02 0.67
CA ASP A 200 12.75 -13.25 0.86
C ASP A 200 12.19 -13.81 -0.47
N PRO A 201 12.65 -14.99 -0.95
CA PRO A 201 12.24 -15.54 -2.24
C PRO A 201 10.75 -15.88 -2.33
N GLN A 202 10.12 -16.31 -1.23
CA GLN A 202 8.70 -16.64 -1.21
C GLN A 202 7.85 -15.38 -1.25
N LEU A 203 8.26 -14.34 -0.50
CA LEU A 203 7.60 -13.04 -0.59
C LEU A 203 7.75 -12.45 -1.99
N LYS A 204 8.91 -12.55 -2.64
CA LYS A 204 9.08 -12.12 -4.04
C LYS A 204 8.08 -12.79 -4.97
N ASP A 205 7.89 -14.10 -4.84
CA ASP A 205 6.94 -14.83 -5.68
C ASP A 205 5.49 -14.38 -5.42
N ALA A 206 5.12 -14.15 -4.16
CA ALA A 206 3.82 -13.59 -3.81
C ALA A 206 3.62 -12.16 -4.36
N LEU A 207 4.64 -11.30 -4.27
CA LEU A 207 4.60 -9.95 -4.83
C LEU A 207 4.52 -9.97 -6.36
N ARG A 208 5.21 -10.89 -7.04
CA ARG A 208 5.04 -11.09 -8.50
C ARG A 208 3.62 -11.48 -8.88
N ARG A 209 2.94 -12.27 -8.04
CA ARG A 209 1.51 -12.57 -8.23
C ARG A 209 0.65 -11.34 -7.99
N TRP A 210 0.93 -10.54 -6.96
CA TRP A 210 0.28 -9.25 -6.72
C TRP A 210 0.48 -8.25 -7.86
N GLN A 211 1.61 -8.30 -8.56
CA GLN A 211 1.90 -7.40 -9.68
C GLN A 211 0.91 -7.57 -10.83
N ARG A 212 0.33 -8.77 -10.97
CA ARG A 212 -0.74 -9.03 -11.94
C ARG A 212 -2.05 -8.32 -11.55
N GLU A 213 -2.40 -8.33 -10.26
CA GLU A 213 -3.55 -7.55 -9.77
C GLU A 213 -3.29 -6.06 -9.92
N TYR A 214 -2.11 -5.59 -9.51
CA TYR A 214 -1.71 -4.19 -9.67
C TYR A 214 -1.89 -3.73 -11.13
N GLY A 215 -1.38 -4.50 -12.10
CA GLY A 215 -1.54 -4.19 -13.52
C GLY A 215 -3.00 -4.15 -13.99
N TYR A 216 -3.85 -5.04 -13.46
CA TYR A 216 -5.29 -5.05 -13.75
C TYR A 216 -5.98 -3.77 -13.22
N PHE A 217 -5.81 -3.50 -11.93
CA PHE A 217 -6.48 -2.38 -11.26
C PHE A 217 -5.92 -1.02 -11.67
N SER A 218 -4.65 -0.92 -12.10
CA SER A 218 -4.07 0.27 -12.71
C SER A 218 -4.86 0.77 -13.93
N GLY A 219 -5.55 -0.13 -14.66
CA GLY A 219 -6.41 0.25 -15.78
C GLY A 219 -7.60 1.15 -15.40
N TYR A 220 -7.97 1.19 -14.11
CA TYR A 220 -9.03 2.06 -13.58
C TYR A 220 -8.49 3.41 -13.06
N SER A 221 -7.20 3.50 -12.73
CA SER A 221 -6.57 4.73 -12.20
C SER A 221 -6.05 5.64 -13.30
N HIS A 222 -5.45 5.07 -14.35
CA HIS A 222 -5.20 5.82 -15.58
C HIS A 222 -6.56 6.01 -16.28
N SER A 223 -6.81 7.14 -16.94
CA SER A 223 -8.06 7.44 -17.68
C SER A 223 -8.27 6.52 -18.90
N GLY A 224 -8.14 5.21 -18.71
CA GLY A 224 -8.27 4.16 -19.68
C GLY A 224 -9.70 3.68 -19.78
N PHE A 225 -9.95 2.87 -20.80
CA PHE A 225 -11.28 2.38 -21.15
C PHE A 225 -11.98 1.69 -19.97
N ARG A 226 -11.25 0.96 -19.12
CA ARG A 226 -11.81 0.30 -17.92
C ARG A 226 -12.45 1.28 -16.94
N LYS A 227 -11.92 2.49 -16.79
CA LYS A 227 -12.54 3.55 -15.97
C LYS A 227 -13.88 4.02 -16.55
N LEU A 228 -14.01 4.00 -17.88
CA LEU A 228 -15.22 4.41 -18.60
C LEU A 228 -16.28 3.30 -18.69
N MET A 229 -15.89 2.05 -18.46
CA MET A 229 -16.76 0.87 -18.63
C MET A 229 -18.09 0.96 -17.88
N PRO A 230 -18.16 1.37 -16.60
CA PRO A 230 -19.45 1.45 -15.91
C PRO A 230 -20.44 2.40 -16.60
N GLY A 231 -19.98 3.60 -16.98
CA GLY A 231 -20.82 4.56 -17.71
C GLY A 231 -21.16 4.10 -19.12
N PHE A 232 -20.23 3.42 -19.79
CA PHE A 232 -20.46 2.85 -21.12
C PHE A 232 -21.51 1.72 -21.09
N MET A 233 -21.50 0.87 -20.07
CA MET A 233 -22.50 -0.19 -19.88
C MET A 233 -23.89 0.36 -19.60
N GLU A 234 -24.00 1.45 -18.85
CA GLU A 234 -25.30 2.06 -18.55
C GLU A 234 -25.93 2.77 -19.74
N GLY A 235 -25.14 3.53 -20.51
CA GLY A 235 -25.67 4.37 -21.58
C GLY A 235 -25.61 3.75 -22.99
N ASN A 236 -24.65 2.87 -23.26
CA ASN A 236 -24.31 2.49 -24.65
C ASN A 236 -24.44 1.01 -24.94
N MET A 237 -24.47 0.14 -23.92
CA MET A 237 -24.70 -1.29 -24.11
C MET A 237 -26.15 -1.67 -23.82
N ARG A 238 -26.76 -2.44 -24.73
CA ARG A 238 -28.10 -3.02 -24.53
C ARG A 238 -28.00 -4.29 -23.68
N LEU A 239 -27.53 -4.14 -22.44
CA LEU A 239 -27.53 -5.22 -21.45
C LEU A 239 -28.84 -5.22 -20.67
N THR A 240 -29.34 -6.41 -20.37
CA THR A 240 -30.41 -6.62 -19.40
C THR A 240 -29.92 -6.31 -17.98
N THR A 241 -30.85 -6.07 -17.04
CA THR A 241 -30.52 -5.84 -15.62
C THR A 241 -29.68 -6.98 -15.04
N SER A 242 -30.07 -8.24 -15.31
CA SER A 242 -29.33 -9.42 -14.83
C SER A 242 -27.89 -9.49 -15.39
N GLU A 243 -27.68 -9.09 -16.64
CA GLU A 243 -26.32 -9.03 -17.21
C GLU A 243 -25.48 -7.94 -16.57
N LYS A 244 -26.08 -6.79 -16.23
CA LYS A 244 -25.40 -5.71 -15.49
C LYS A 244 -25.04 -6.15 -14.07
N GLU A 245 -25.97 -6.77 -13.35
CA GLU A 245 -25.74 -7.33 -12.01
C GLU A 245 -24.62 -8.36 -12.04
N LYS A 246 -24.63 -9.27 -13.01
CA LYS A 246 -23.56 -10.26 -13.18
C LYS A 246 -22.19 -9.61 -13.35
N VAL A 247 -22.07 -8.55 -14.16
CA VAL A 247 -20.80 -7.83 -14.32
C VAL A 247 -20.37 -7.18 -13.01
N VAL A 248 -21.31 -6.60 -12.25
CA VAL A 248 -21.01 -6.04 -10.93
C VAL A 248 -20.47 -7.10 -9.97
N GLU A 249 -21.13 -8.26 -9.92
CA GLU A 249 -20.75 -9.37 -9.06
C GLU A 249 -19.41 -9.99 -9.49
N THR A 250 -19.16 -10.14 -10.80
CA THR A 250 -17.95 -10.82 -11.28
C THR A 250 -16.73 -9.90 -11.39
N GLU A 251 -16.91 -8.63 -11.73
CA GLU A 251 -15.81 -7.69 -12.00
C GLU A 251 -15.56 -6.73 -10.84
N TYR A 252 -16.62 -6.20 -10.24
CA TYR A 252 -16.49 -5.08 -9.30
C TYR A 252 -16.52 -5.52 -7.84
N ALA A 253 -17.22 -6.60 -7.48
CA ALA A 253 -17.16 -7.18 -6.14
C ALA A 253 -15.74 -7.66 -5.77
N GLN A 254 -14.90 -7.94 -6.79
CA GLN A 254 -13.48 -8.25 -6.61
C GLN A 254 -12.71 -7.13 -5.89
N SER A 255 -13.12 -5.85 -6.02
CA SER A 255 -12.49 -4.73 -5.30
C SER A 255 -12.48 -4.93 -3.78
N ILE A 256 -13.60 -5.40 -3.23
CA ILE A 256 -13.78 -5.66 -1.80
C ILE A 256 -12.88 -6.82 -1.38
N MET A 257 -12.93 -7.93 -2.12
CA MET A 257 -12.13 -9.12 -1.81
C MET A 257 -10.63 -8.83 -1.89
N ILE A 258 -10.18 -8.13 -2.93
CA ILE A 258 -8.77 -7.77 -3.08
C ILE A 258 -8.31 -6.82 -1.98
N SER A 259 -9.17 -5.88 -1.56
CA SER A 259 -8.90 -5.01 -0.41
C SER A 259 -8.72 -5.80 0.90
N TYR A 260 -9.53 -6.85 1.12
CA TYR A 260 -9.35 -7.78 2.24
C TYR A 260 -8.02 -8.52 2.16
N LEU A 261 -7.70 -9.09 1.00
CA LEU A 261 -6.46 -9.84 0.77
C LEU A 261 -5.22 -8.96 0.94
N ALA A 262 -5.26 -7.72 0.43
CA ALA A 262 -4.16 -6.75 0.58
C ALA A 262 -3.93 -6.41 2.06
N THR A 263 -5.01 -6.22 2.83
CA THR A 263 -4.91 -5.99 4.27
C THR A 263 -4.38 -7.23 5.00
N GLY A 264 -4.88 -8.42 4.67
CA GLY A 264 -4.48 -9.68 5.28
C GLY A 264 -2.99 -9.97 5.09
N ILE A 265 -2.46 -9.81 3.88
CA ILE A 265 -1.04 -10.04 3.60
C ILE A 265 -0.15 -9.01 4.32
N ALA A 266 -0.52 -7.73 4.28
CA ALA A 266 0.24 -6.67 4.96
C ALA A 266 0.29 -6.91 6.48
N CYS A 267 -0.85 -7.23 7.10
CA CYS A 267 -0.91 -7.57 8.52
C CYS A 267 -0.10 -8.82 8.84
N THR A 268 -0.11 -9.82 7.98
CA THR A 268 0.63 -11.08 8.22
C THR A 268 2.13 -10.86 8.16
N GLU A 269 2.62 -10.17 7.13
CA GLU A 269 4.04 -9.82 7.06
C GLU A 269 4.45 -8.98 8.27
N ALA A 270 3.66 -7.97 8.62
CA ALA A 270 3.96 -7.08 9.74
C ALA A 270 3.90 -7.79 11.12
N ALA A 271 3.03 -8.78 11.28
CA ALA A 271 2.92 -9.58 12.51
C ALA A 271 4.04 -10.64 12.63
N THR A 272 4.44 -11.25 11.52
CA THR A 272 5.32 -12.42 11.51
C THR A 272 6.79 -12.10 11.31
N ARG A 273 7.14 -10.94 10.74
CA ARG A 273 8.52 -10.54 10.51
C ARG A 273 9.25 -10.29 11.84
N ALA A 274 10.42 -10.91 12.00
CA ALA A 274 11.33 -10.57 13.07
C ALA A 274 12.09 -9.30 12.68
N LEU A 275 11.96 -8.24 13.48
CA LEU A 275 12.56 -6.94 13.20
C LEU A 275 13.76 -6.70 14.13
N PRO A 276 14.86 -6.10 13.63
CA PRO A 276 16.00 -5.71 14.46
C PRO A 276 15.57 -4.77 15.59
N ARG A 277 16.11 -4.98 16.80
CA ARG A 277 15.71 -4.21 17.99
C ARG A 277 16.86 -3.36 18.55
N GLY A 278 16.49 -2.19 19.07
CA GLY A 278 17.39 -1.24 19.74
C GLY A 278 18.18 -0.33 18.78
N PRO A 279 18.77 0.76 19.30
CA PRO A 279 19.42 1.83 18.52
C PRO A 279 20.71 1.41 17.80
N SER A 280 21.12 0.15 17.91
CA SER A 280 22.37 -0.38 17.32
C SER A 280 22.22 -1.81 16.79
N GLY A 281 20.98 -2.34 16.74
CA GLY A 281 20.74 -3.75 16.36
C GLY A 281 21.35 -4.80 17.30
N GLY A 282 21.75 -4.41 18.52
CA GLY A 282 22.42 -5.30 19.46
C GLY A 282 21.50 -6.30 20.17
N ALA A 283 20.18 -6.08 20.12
CA ALA A 283 19.19 -7.01 20.65
C ALA A 283 18.70 -7.97 19.56
N PRO A 284 18.38 -9.24 19.91
CA PRO A 284 17.86 -10.21 18.94
C PRO A 284 16.62 -9.68 18.24
N ALA A 285 16.54 -9.91 16.92
CA ALA A 285 15.35 -9.58 16.17
C ALA A 285 14.14 -10.35 16.74
N SER A 286 13.01 -9.66 16.87
CA SER A 286 11.80 -10.22 17.47
C SER A 286 10.55 -9.71 16.77
N LYS A 287 9.46 -10.49 16.84
CA LYS A 287 8.17 -10.14 16.23
C LYS A 287 7.47 -9.04 17.03
N VAL A 288 6.70 -8.21 16.35
CA VAL A 288 5.86 -7.18 17.00
C VAL A 288 4.58 -7.81 17.57
N ALA A 289 4.04 -8.83 16.89
CA ALA A 289 2.85 -9.53 17.35
C ALA A 289 3.16 -10.57 18.43
N ASP A 290 2.27 -10.66 19.41
CA ASP A 290 2.22 -11.76 20.36
C ASP A 290 1.48 -12.98 19.77
N ALA A 291 1.43 -14.08 20.53
CA ALA A 291 0.79 -15.31 20.10
C ALA A 291 -0.71 -15.12 19.82
N ASP A 292 -1.41 -14.35 20.65
CA ASP A 292 -2.85 -14.10 20.50
C ASP A 292 -3.16 -13.34 19.21
N LEU A 293 -2.32 -12.37 18.83
CA LEU A 293 -2.47 -11.66 17.57
C LEU A 293 -2.14 -12.55 16.37
N LEU A 294 -1.15 -13.43 16.47
CA LEU A 294 -0.85 -14.41 15.41
C LEU A 294 -2.01 -15.39 15.19
N VAL A 295 -2.72 -15.79 16.24
CA VAL A 295 -3.94 -16.60 16.12
C VAL A 295 -5.01 -15.84 15.33
N LYS A 296 -5.28 -14.57 15.68
CA LYS A 296 -6.27 -13.74 14.95
C LYS A 296 -5.93 -13.56 13.47
N VAL A 297 -4.64 -13.41 13.15
CA VAL A 297 -4.17 -13.35 11.75
C VAL A 297 -4.41 -14.69 11.05
N SER A 298 -4.18 -15.81 11.73
CA SER A 298 -4.47 -17.14 11.18
C SER A 298 -5.97 -17.32 10.91
N ASP A 299 -6.83 -16.94 11.85
CA ASP A 299 -8.29 -17.02 11.70
C ASP A 299 -8.78 -16.19 10.50
N LEU A 300 -8.20 -15.00 10.29
CA LEU A 300 -8.48 -14.19 9.11
C LEU A 300 -8.11 -14.94 7.82
N TRP A 301 -6.95 -15.59 7.78
CA TRP A 301 -6.55 -16.34 6.59
C TRP A 301 -7.34 -17.62 6.36
N ASP A 302 -7.89 -18.24 7.39
CA ASP A 302 -8.84 -19.33 7.22
C ASP A 302 -10.09 -18.87 6.47
N LEU A 303 -10.56 -17.65 6.74
CA LEU A 303 -11.66 -17.04 6.00
C LEU A 303 -11.26 -16.63 4.58
N LEU A 304 -10.06 -16.09 4.38
CA LEU A 304 -9.62 -15.61 3.06
C LEU A 304 -9.23 -16.74 2.09
N ASP A 305 -8.63 -17.83 2.58
CA ASP A 305 -8.29 -19.03 1.78
C ASP A 305 -9.55 -19.77 1.29
N ARG A 306 -10.59 -19.83 2.13
CA ARG A 306 -11.84 -20.52 1.75
C ARG A 306 -12.73 -19.70 0.81
N THR A 307 -12.67 -18.37 0.86
CA THR A 307 -13.54 -17.47 0.05
C THR A 307 -13.03 -17.12 -1.32
N SER A 308 -11.72 -17.21 -1.55
CA SER A 308 -11.12 -16.66 -2.75
C SER A 308 -10.02 -17.56 -3.28
N LEU A 309 -10.09 -17.88 -4.57
CA LEU A 309 -8.97 -18.54 -5.25
C LEU A 309 -7.71 -17.67 -5.23
N VAL A 310 -7.83 -16.35 -5.31
CA VAL A 310 -6.67 -15.45 -5.13
C VAL A 310 -6.15 -15.56 -3.70
N GLY A 311 -7.04 -15.59 -2.71
CA GLY A 311 -6.68 -15.81 -1.31
C GLY A 311 -5.95 -17.12 -1.08
N ARG A 312 -6.47 -18.23 -1.60
CA ARG A 312 -5.83 -19.56 -1.55
C ARG A 312 -4.44 -19.56 -2.18
N ALA A 313 -4.31 -18.95 -3.36
CA ALA A 313 -3.02 -18.85 -4.03
C ALA A 313 -2.00 -18.10 -3.16
N LEU A 314 -2.38 -16.94 -2.60
CA LEU A 314 -1.51 -16.17 -1.70
C LEU A 314 -1.20 -16.92 -0.41
N TYR A 315 -2.18 -17.65 0.14
CA TYR A 315 -2.01 -18.46 1.34
C TYR A 315 -0.95 -19.54 1.12
N GLU A 316 -1.09 -20.35 0.07
CA GLU A 316 -0.18 -21.45 -0.24
C GLU A 316 1.20 -20.96 -0.70
N MET A 317 1.27 -19.84 -1.43
CA MET A 317 2.55 -19.26 -1.86
C MET A 317 3.35 -18.64 -0.71
N ARG A 318 2.68 -18.14 0.34
CA ARG A 318 3.35 -17.35 1.37
C ARG A 318 2.84 -17.56 2.79
N MET A 319 1.54 -17.36 3.03
CA MET A 319 1.02 -17.25 4.41
C MET A 319 1.21 -18.55 5.20
N ARG A 320 1.04 -19.71 4.56
CA ARG A 320 1.28 -21.04 5.14
C ARG A 320 2.70 -21.22 5.69
N HIS A 321 3.69 -20.50 5.14
CA HIS A 321 5.08 -20.62 5.54
C HIS A 321 5.46 -19.72 6.72
N VAL A 322 4.69 -18.65 6.97
CA VAL A 322 5.01 -17.65 8.00
C VAL A 322 4.05 -17.68 9.19
N LEU A 323 2.85 -18.23 9.00
CA LEU A 323 1.87 -18.43 10.06
C LEU A 323 2.12 -19.74 10.82
N PRO A 324 1.70 -19.82 12.10
CA PRO A 324 1.72 -21.07 12.84
C PRO A 324 0.96 -22.19 12.09
N PRO A 325 1.42 -23.45 12.18
CA PRO A 325 0.69 -24.57 11.58
C PRO A 325 -0.69 -24.71 12.21
N LYS A 326 -1.69 -25.02 11.39
CA LYS A 326 -3.06 -25.26 11.84
C LYS A 326 -3.08 -26.50 12.75
N PHE A 327 -3.44 -26.35 14.02
CA PHE A 327 -3.72 -27.52 14.85
C PHE A 327 -5.04 -28.15 14.39
N GLY A 328 -4.97 -29.35 13.82
CA GLY A 328 -6.15 -30.14 13.44
C GLY A 328 -6.60 -30.07 11.97
N ALA A 329 -5.77 -29.55 11.05
CA ALA A 329 -6.00 -29.77 9.62
C ALA A 329 -5.45 -31.16 9.22
N PRO A 330 -6.18 -31.95 8.41
CA PRO A 330 -5.76 -33.30 8.00
C PRO A 330 -4.44 -33.31 7.21
#